data_AF-A0A925YP93-F1
#
_entry.id   AF-A0A925YP93-F1
#
_cell.length_a   1.000
_cell.length_b   1.000
_cell.length_c   1.000
_cell.angle_alpha   90.00
_cell.angle_beta   90.00
_cell.angle_gamma   90.00
#
_symmetry.space_group_name_H-M   'P 1'
#
loop_
_entity.id
_entity.type
_entity.pdbx_description
1 polymer ?
#
loop_
_entity_poly.entity_id
_entity_poly.type
_entity_poly.pdbx_seq_one_letter_code
_entity_poly.pdbx_strand_id
1 'polypeptide(L)'
;MLSAGAGTLSLPGEGAPRGYPGDEGSAYLLDPDPALIRANLLDTLCRLANATFILPDDAYLGTNELPTTEWTRAASAYRVLATMPYAPKKVKEWLRENGYQRIVVKKRHYPQEPEAVARELGVSVRGDGAEVTLVLVRDSAKRFLAVFCEPLRNE
;
A
#
# COMPACT_ATOMS: atom_id res chain seq x y z
N MET A 1 37.31 -20.78 -14.58
CA MET A 1 36.17 -20.67 -15.51
C MET A 1 34.89 -20.67 -14.68
N LEU A 2 34.38 -19.49 -14.32
CA LEU A 2 33.11 -19.36 -13.59
C LEU A 2 31.99 -19.34 -14.62
N SER A 3 31.16 -20.37 -14.62
CA SER A 3 29.99 -20.50 -15.49
C SER A 3 28.92 -19.52 -15.02
N ALA A 4 28.60 -18.54 -15.86
CA ALA A 4 27.44 -17.67 -15.68
C ALA A 4 26.18 -18.50 -15.89
N GLY A 5 25.51 -18.90 -14.81
CA GLY A 5 24.17 -19.45 -14.87
C GLY A 5 23.22 -18.35 -15.32
N ALA A 6 22.68 -18.48 -16.53
CA ALA A 6 21.58 -17.65 -17.01
C ALA A 6 20.36 -17.93 -16.13
N GLY A 7 20.19 -17.15 -15.07
CA GLY A 7 18.97 -17.12 -14.29
C GLY A 7 17.86 -16.53 -15.15
N THR A 8 16.95 -17.37 -15.62
CA THR A 8 15.71 -16.96 -16.25
C THR A 8 15.01 -15.94 -15.35
N LEU A 9 14.91 -14.70 -15.80
CA LEU A 9 14.03 -13.72 -15.16
C LEU A 9 12.60 -14.25 -15.33
N SER A 10 12.05 -14.80 -14.25
CA SER A 10 10.64 -15.18 -14.22
C SER A 10 9.79 -13.92 -14.38
N LEU A 11 8.70 -14.04 -15.12
CA LEU A 11 7.69 -12.98 -15.22
C LEU A 11 7.14 -12.67 -13.82
N PRO A 12 6.76 -11.41 -13.52
CA PRO A 12 6.16 -11.08 -12.24
C PRO A 12 4.84 -11.86 -12.11
N GLY A 13 4.72 -12.69 -11.06
CA GLY A 13 3.45 -13.32 -10.70
C GLY A 13 3.50 -14.78 -10.25
N GLU A 14 4.59 -15.51 -10.48
CA GLU A 14 4.65 -16.94 -10.15
C GLU A 14 5.64 -17.20 -9.00
N GLY A 15 5.10 -17.35 -7.79
CA GLY A 15 5.83 -17.82 -6.61
C GLY A 15 6.07 -16.81 -5.48
N ALA A 16 5.72 -15.53 -5.66
CA ALA A 16 5.83 -14.57 -4.55
C ALA A 16 4.73 -14.83 -3.50
N PRO A 17 5.07 -14.91 -2.20
CA PRO A 17 4.08 -15.02 -1.13
C PRO A 17 3.11 -13.84 -1.21
N ARG A 18 1.81 -14.14 -1.02
CA ARG A 18 0.70 -13.19 -1.12
C ARG A 18 0.17 -12.96 0.29
N GLY A 19 0.19 -11.72 0.75
CA GLY A 19 -0.37 -11.32 2.04
C GLY A 19 -1.18 -10.05 1.86
N TYR A 20 -2.35 -9.97 2.50
CA TYR A 20 -3.13 -8.73 2.52
C TYR A 20 -2.72 -7.89 3.74
N PRO A 21 -2.64 -6.57 3.60
CA PRO A 21 -2.62 -5.70 4.76
C PRO A 21 -3.90 -5.99 5.55
N GLY A 22 -3.76 -6.32 6.83
CA GLY A 22 -4.89 -6.56 7.73
C GLY A 22 -5.40 -7.99 7.88
N ASP A 23 -5.31 -8.89 6.89
CA ASP A 23 -5.67 -10.31 7.10
C ASP A 23 -4.49 -11.14 7.65
N GLU A 24 -3.24 -10.80 7.27
CA GLU A 24 -2.01 -11.44 7.77
C GLU A 24 -1.05 -10.46 8.48
N GLY A 25 -1.50 -9.25 8.80
CA GLY A 25 -0.82 -8.41 9.79
C GLY A 25 0.36 -7.56 9.31
N SER A 26 0.55 -7.34 7.99
CA SER A 26 1.59 -6.40 7.50
C SER A 26 1.54 -5.06 8.22
N ALA A 27 2.51 -4.83 9.11
CA ALA A 27 2.64 -3.58 9.87
C ALA A 27 2.95 -2.37 8.97
N TYR A 28 3.51 -2.63 7.78
CA TYR A 28 3.94 -1.60 6.86
C TYR A 28 3.48 -1.88 5.43
N LEU A 29 3.14 -0.80 4.72
CA LEU A 29 2.82 -0.78 3.29
C LEU A 29 3.86 0.05 2.56
N LEU A 30 4.37 -0.49 1.45
CA LEU A 30 5.32 0.17 0.56
C LEU A 30 4.63 0.49 -0.77
N ASP A 31 4.78 1.73 -1.22
CA ASP A 31 4.39 2.22 -2.55
C ASP A 31 5.68 2.38 -3.38
N PRO A 32 6.07 1.37 -4.19
CA PRO A 32 7.36 1.34 -4.86
C PRO A 32 7.50 2.44 -5.92
N ASP A 33 8.74 2.90 -6.14
CA ASP A 33 9.03 3.84 -7.21
C ASP A 33 8.61 3.25 -8.59
N PRO A 34 7.88 4.01 -9.43
CA PRO A 34 7.48 3.55 -10.75
C PRO A 34 8.62 3.04 -11.65
N ALA A 35 9.86 3.51 -11.45
CA ALA A 35 11.04 3.03 -12.13
C ALA A 35 11.36 1.57 -11.79
N LEU A 36 11.16 1.15 -10.53
CA LEU A 36 11.35 -0.25 -10.12
C LEU A 36 10.28 -1.15 -10.74
N ILE A 37 9.05 -0.65 -10.86
CA ILE A 37 7.97 -1.34 -11.56
C ILE A 37 8.35 -1.54 -13.04
N ARG A 38 8.77 -0.47 -13.74
CA ARG A 38 9.18 -0.54 -15.15
C ARG A 38 10.43 -1.39 -15.37
N ALA A 39 11.34 -1.45 -14.40
CA ALA A 39 12.53 -2.28 -14.44
C ALA A 39 12.27 -3.76 -14.08
N ASN A 40 11.02 -4.13 -13.77
CA ASN A 40 10.64 -5.47 -13.30
C ASN A 40 11.45 -5.92 -12.07
N LEU A 41 11.70 -4.99 -11.13
CA LEU A 41 12.52 -5.23 -9.95
C LEU A 41 11.72 -5.49 -8.67
N LEU A 42 10.38 -5.53 -8.76
CA LEU A 42 9.53 -5.71 -7.57
C LEU A 42 9.76 -7.05 -6.87
N ASP A 43 10.00 -8.15 -7.60
CA ASP A 43 10.31 -9.44 -6.98
C ASP A 43 11.64 -9.39 -6.21
N THR A 44 12.62 -8.65 -6.74
CA THR A 44 13.90 -8.42 -6.04
C THR A 44 13.69 -7.57 -4.80
N LEU A 45 12.85 -6.53 -4.90
CA LEU A 45 12.48 -5.69 -3.76
C LEU A 45 11.80 -6.52 -2.67
N CYS A 46 10.82 -7.37 -3.02
CA CYS A 46 10.16 -8.29 -2.10
C CYS A 46 11.14 -9.18 -1.33
N ARG A 47 12.06 -9.85 -2.03
CA ARG A 47 13.05 -10.74 -1.40
C ARG A 47 13.97 -10.00 -0.44
N LEU A 48 14.42 -8.81 -0.82
CA LEU A 48 15.35 -8.03 -0.03
C LEU A 48 14.64 -7.42 1.21
N ALA A 49 13.34 -7.07 1.13
CA ALA A 49 12.59 -6.35 2.19
C ALA A 49 11.79 -7.27 3.11
N ASN A 50 11.87 -8.58 2.85
CA ASN A 50 10.93 -9.55 3.36
C ASN A 50 9.47 -9.11 3.17
N ALA A 51 9.17 -8.53 1.99
CA ALA A 51 7.86 -8.01 1.65
C ALA A 51 7.11 -8.95 0.71
N THR A 52 5.79 -8.85 0.75
CA THR A 52 4.84 -9.61 -0.05
C THR A 52 4.06 -8.66 -0.95
N PHE A 53 3.58 -9.13 -2.09
CA PHE A 53 2.63 -8.33 -2.86
C PHE A 53 1.30 -8.29 -2.13
N ILE A 54 0.78 -7.08 -1.91
CA ILE A 54 -0.57 -6.87 -1.39
C ILE A 54 -1.60 -7.30 -2.43
N LEU A 55 -1.32 -7.00 -3.70
CA LEU A 55 -1.96 -7.61 -4.86
C LEU A 55 -1.05 -7.49 -6.09
N PRO A 56 -1.08 -8.47 -7.02
CA PRO A 56 -0.29 -8.40 -8.25
C PRO A 56 -0.60 -7.17 -9.11
N ASP A 57 -1.88 -6.75 -9.16
CA ASP A 57 -2.30 -5.65 -10.04
C ASP A 57 -1.98 -4.27 -9.44
N ASP A 58 -1.98 -4.14 -8.11
CA ASP A 58 -1.90 -2.82 -7.46
C ASP A 58 -0.44 -2.40 -7.15
N ALA A 59 0.52 -3.33 -7.28
CA ALA A 59 1.96 -3.12 -7.08
C ALA A 59 2.37 -2.57 -5.70
N TYR A 60 1.47 -2.56 -4.71
CA TYR A 60 1.81 -2.30 -3.31
C TYR A 60 2.44 -3.53 -2.68
N LEU A 61 3.42 -3.30 -1.80
CA LEU A 61 4.07 -4.36 -1.04
C LEU A 61 3.74 -4.24 0.45
N GLY A 62 3.53 -5.36 1.13
CA GLY A 62 3.27 -5.44 2.57
C GLY A 62 4.43 -6.13 3.27
N THR A 63 4.89 -5.58 4.39
CA THR A 63 5.93 -6.20 5.22
C THR A 63 5.62 -6.03 6.71
N ASN A 64 6.13 -6.95 7.51
CA ASN A 64 6.12 -6.85 8.98
C ASN A 64 7.41 -6.23 9.53
N GLU A 65 8.42 -6.06 8.68
CA GLU A 65 9.70 -5.48 9.07
C GLU A 65 9.65 -3.96 8.93
N LEU A 66 10.20 -3.26 9.92
CA LEU A 66 10.34 -1.80 9.86
C LEU A 66 11.21 -1.43 8.65
N PRO A 67 10.68 -0.65 7.68
CA PRO A 67 11.45 -0.28 6.50
C PRO A 67 12.68 0.56 6.87
N THR A 68 13.87 0.13 6.43
CA THR A 68 15.11 0.90 6.64
C THR A 68 15.18 2.14 5.73
N THR A 69 16.15 3.02 5.99
CA THR A 69 16.39 4.24 5.20
C THR A 69 16.72 3.98 3.73
N GLU A 70 17.28 2.82 3.39
CA GLU A 70 17.53 2.43 2.00
C GLU A 70 16.23 2.07 1.28
N TRP A 71 15.29 1.44 1.99
CA TRP A 71 13.97 1.09 1.47
C TRP A 71 13.12 2.30 1.18
N THR A 72 13.17 3.30 2.06
CA THR A 72 12.40 4.53 1.89
C THR A 72 12.91 5.42 0.76
N ARG A 73 14.07 5.11 0.16
CA ARG A 73 14.52 5.68 -1.13
C ARG A 73 13.93 4.95 -2.34
N ALA A 74 13.67 3.66 -2.21
CA ALA A 74 13.13 2.80 -3.26
C ALA A 74 11.59 2.78 -3.31
N ALA A 75 10.94 3.10 -2.19
CA ALA A 75 9.49 3.11 -2.04
C ALA A 75 9.07 4.16 -1.00
N SER A 76 7.89 4.75 -1.16
CA SER A 76 7.26 5.46 -0.03
C SER A 76 6.76 4.42 0.97
N ALA A 77 7.14 4.56 2.25
CA ALA A 77 6.74 3.64 3.31
C ALA A 77 5.65 4.22 4.20
N TYR A 78 4.72 3.37 4.61
CA TYR A 78 3.58 3.74 5.44
C TYR A 78 3.40 2.72 6.56
N ARG A 79 3.10 3.18 7.78
CA ARG A 79 2.69 2.33 8.89
C ARG A 79 1.18 2.11 8.79
N VAL A 80 0.75 0.86 8.75
CA VAL A 80 -0.67 0.50 8.68
C VAL A 80 -1.30 0.74 10.05
N LEU A 81 -2.41 1.48 10.07
CA LEU A 81 -3.18 1.80 11.28
C LEU A 81 -4.42 0.91 11.39
N ALA A 82 -5.12 0.69 10.27
CA ALA A 82 -6.29 -0.16 10.20
C ALA A 82 -6.52 -0.62 8.77
N THR A 83 -7.18 -1.77 8.62
CA THR A 83 -7.64 -2.26 7.32
C THR A 83 -9.08 -2.77 7.45
N MET A 84 -9.92 -2.44 6.48
CA MET A 84 -11.31 -2.91 6.44
C MET A 84 -11.87 -2.91 5.02
N PRO A 85 -12.91 -3.70 4.72
CA PRO A 85 -13.63 -3.56 3.45
C PRO A 85 -14.08 -2.11 3.24
N TYR A 86 -13.95 -1.62 2.01
CA TYR A 86 -14.42 -0.28 1.68
C TYR A 86 -15.95 -0.24 1.71
N ALA A 87 -16.49 0.16 2.85
CA ALA A 87 -17.90 0.43 3.07
C ALA A 87 -18.02 1.86 3.59
N PRO A 88 -18.50 2.83 2.78
CA PRO A 88 -18.45 4.25 3.10
C PRO A 88 -18.96 4.61 4.49
N LYS A 89 -20.03 3.94 4.96
CA LYS A 89 -20.56 4.14 6.31
C LYS A 89 -19.56 3.76 7.42
N LYS A 90 -18.90 2.60 7.30
CA LYS A 90 -17.90 2.13 8.27
C LYS A 90 -16.63 2.96 8.23
N VAL A 91 -16.20 3.34 7.02
CA VAL A 91 -15.02 4.19 6.81
C VAL A 91 -15.23 5.57 7.44
N LYS A 92 -16.42 6.18 7.26
CA LYS A 92 -16.79 7.43 7.94
C LYS A 92 -16.74 7.31 9.46
N GLU A 93 -17.31 6.23 9.98
CA GLU A 93 -17.38 5.97 11.41
C GLU A 93 -15.96 5.88 12.00
N TRP A 94 -15.09 5.10 11.37
CA TRP A 94 -13.69 4.98 11.79
C TRP A 94 -12.94 6.31 11.73
N LEU A 95 -13.10 7.09 10.65
CA LEU A 95 -12.46 8.41 10.52
C LEU A 95 -12.91 9.35 11.64
N ARG A 96 -14.21 9.39 11.94
CA ARG A 96 -14.80 10.21 13.01
C ARG A 96 -14.29 9.79 14.39
N GLU A 97 -14.27 8.49 14.67
CA GLU A 97 -13.83 7.94 15.95
C GLU A 97 -12.35 8.21 16.24
N ASN A 98 -11.53 8.29 15.21
CA ASN A 98 -10.11 8.60 15.30
C ASN A 98 -9.80 10.11 15.11
N GLY A 99 -10.83 10.95 14.97
CA GLY A 99 -10.68 12.40 14.86
C GLY A 99 -10.06 12.91 13.56
N TYR A 100 -9.99 12.07 12.52
CA TYR A 100 -9.46 12.45 11.22
C TYR A 100 -10.47 13.31 10.45
N GLN A 101 -10.02 14.50 10.07
CA GLN A 101 -10.82 15.49 9.33
C GLN A 101 -10.37 15.60 7.88
N ARG A 102 -9.17 15.09 7.58
CA ARG A 102 -8.60 15.04 6.25
C ARG A 102 -8.11 13.67 5.86
N ILE A 103 -8.10 13.44 4.55
CA ILE A 103 -7.51 12.24 3.95
C ILE A 103 -6.60 12.60 2.77
N VAL A 104 -5.52 11.85 2.64
CA VAL A 104 -4.80 11.70 1.37
C VAL A 104 -5.24 10.38 0.76
N VAL A 105 -5.79 10.41 -0.46
CA VAL A 105 -6.25 9.18 -1.13
C VAL A 105 -5.20 8.71 -2.11
N LYS A 106 -4.71 7.49 -1.90
CA LYS A 106 -3.94 6.73 -2.90
C LYS A 106 -4.83 5.65 -3.48
N LYS A 107 -4.88 5.54 -4.81
CA LYS A 107 -5.76 4.59 -5.48
C LYS A 107 -5.03 3.78 -6.54
N ARG A 108 -5.41 2.51 -6.64
CA ARG A 108 -5.10 1.63 -7.78
C ARG A 108 -6.40 0.92 -8.18
N HIS A 109 -6.75 1.00 -9.45
CA HIS A 109 -7.97 0.40 -10.00
C HIS A 109 -9.27 0.77 -9.26
N TYR A 110 -9.31 1.92 -8.58
CA TYR A 110 -10.48 2.48 -7.93
C TYR A 110 -11.10 3.59 -8.80
N PRO A 111 -12.43 3.59 -9.01
CA PRO A 111 -13.04 4.39 -10.07
C PRO A 111 -13.22 5.88 -9.73
N GLN A 112 -13.34 6.24 -8.45
CA GLN A 112 -13.57 7.65 -8.07
C GLN A 112 -12.25 8.40 -7.91
N GLU A 113 -12.31 9.71 -8.11
CA GLU A 113 -11.19 10.61 -7.80
C GLU A 113 -11.08 10.90 -6.30
N PRO A 114 -9.88 11.25 -5.78
CA PRO A 114 -9.65 11.57 -4.37
C PRO A 114 -10.68 12.53 -3.76
N GLU A 115 -11.02 13.61 -4.46
CA GLU A 115 -11.98 14.62 -4.02
C GLU A 115 -13.40 14.04 -3.89
N ALA A 116 -13.77 13.14 -4.81
CA ALA A 116 -15.07 12.48 -4.77
C ALA A 116 -15.15 11.49 -3.60
N VAL A 117 -14.07 10.76 -3.32
CA VAL A 117 -13.95 9.87 -2.14
C VAL A 117 -14.03 10.69 -0.85
N ALA A 118 -13.28 11.79 -0.73
CA ALA A 118 -13.30 12.62 0.46
C ALA A 118 -14.70 13.22 0.71
N ARG A 119 -15.34 13.74 -0.35
CA ARG A 119 -16.72 14.22 -0.28
C ARG A 119 -17.68 13.12 0.13
N GLU A 120 -17.55 11.93 -0.43
CA GLU A 120 -18.37 10.78 -0.06
C GLU A 120 -18.20 10.47 1.42
N LEU A 121 -16.97 10.49 1.94
CA LEU A 121 -16.60 10.21 3.32
C LEU A 121 -16.81 11.39 4.28
N GLY A 122 -17.28 12.55 3.80
CA GLY A 122 -17.56 13.72 4.65
C GLY A 122 -16.30 14.34 5.28
N VAL A 123 -15.15 14.18 4.63
CA VAL A 123 -13.85 14.72 5.05
C VAL A 123 -13.24 15.55 3.91
N SER A 124 -12.14 16.25 4.17
CA SER A 124 -11.47 17.08 3.17
C SER A 124 -10.16 16.46 2.66
N VAL A 125 -9.74 16.83 1.44
CA VAL A 125 -8.37 16.57 0.94
C VAL A 125 -7.41 17.73 1.20
N ARG A 126 -7.91 18.85 1.76
CA ARG A 126 -7.17 20.10 1.98
C ARG A 126 -7.59 20.79 3.28
N GLY A 127 -6.80 21.77 3.73
CA GLY A 127 -7.09 22.58 4.91
C GLY A 127 -6.40 22.06 6.18
N ASP A 128 -6.87 22.51 7.33
CA ASP A 128 -6.29 22.21 8.65
C ASP A 128 -6.97 21.02 9.34
N GLY A 129 -6.38 20.49 10.42
CA GLY A 129 -6.87 19.30 11.15
C GLY A 129 -6.00 18.04 11.05
N ALA A 130 -6.47 16.94 11.66
CA ALA A 130 -5.77 15.65 11.61
C ALA A 130 -6.00 14.95 10.27
N GLU A 131 -4.95 14.34 9.73
CA GLU A 131 -4.91 13.71 8.41
C GLU A 131 -4.46 12.26 8.50
N VAL A 132 -5.04 11.40 7.66
CA VAL A 132 -4.63 10.02 7.46
C VAL A 132 -4.51 9.70 5.97
N THR A 133 -3.60 8.81 5.59
CA THR A 133 -3.56 8.30 4.22
C THR A 133 -4.54 7.13 4.10
N LEU A 134 -5.43 7.20 3.13
CA LEU A 134 -6.33 6.11 2.74
C LEU A 134 -5.82 5.53 1.43
N VAL A 135 -5.32 4.30 1.48
CA VAL A 135 -4.99 3.52 0.28
C VAL A 135 -6.19 2.65 -0.08
N LEU A 136 -6.69 2.82 -1.31
CA LEU A 136 -7.77 2.04 -1.89
C LEU A 136 -7.18 1.02 -2.87
N VAL A 137 -7.30 -0.24 -2.48
CA VAL A 137 -6.83 -1.42 -3.22
C VAL A 137 -7.95 -2.44 -3.33
N ARG A 138 -7.70 -3.55 -4.01
CA ARG A 138 -8.60 -4.71 -3.97
C ARG A 138 -8.08 -5.81 -3.03
N ASP A 139 -8.93 -6.76 -2.68
CA ASP A 139 -8.54 -8.03 -2.06
C ASP A 139 -8.44 -9.16 -3.10
N SER A 140 -8.14 -10.40 -2.67
CA SER A 140 -8.11 -11.60 -3.53
C SER A 140 -9.41 -11.79 -4.30
N ALA A 141 -10.53 -11.50 -3.65
CA ALA A 141 -11.88 -11.61 -4.19
C ALA A 141 -12.27 -10.38 -5.04
N LYS A 142 -11.30 -9.51 -5.37
CA LYS A 142 -11.47 -8.28 -6.15
C LYS A 142 -12.45 -7.26 -5.53
N ARG A 143 -12.71 -7.34 -4.23
CA ARG A 143 -13.50 -6.36 -3.48
C ARG A 143 -12.61 -5.21 -3.03
N PHE A 144 -13.17 -4.01 -2.93
CA PHE A 144 -12.41 -2.85 -2.48
C PHE A 144 -12.09 -2.91 -0.98
N LEU A 145 -10.86 -2.56 -0.64
CA LEU A 145 -10.32 -2.53 0.70
C LEU A 145 -9.80 -1.12 1.00
N ALA A 146 -10.12 -0.63 2.20
CA ALA A 146 -9.59 0.59 2.78
C ALA A 146 -8.41 0.23 3.70
N VAL A 147 -7.22 0.71 3.36
CA VAL A 147 -6.05 0.62 4.23
C VAL A 147 -5.74 2.03 4.73
N PHE A 148 -5.89 2.25 6.02
CA PHE A 148 -5.53 3.51 6.67
C PHE A 148 -4.09 3.43 7.13
N CYS A 149 -3.29 4.42 6.80
CA CYS A 149 -1.89 4.44 7.13
C CYS A 149 -1.35 5.86 7.35
N GLU A 150 -0.19 5.94 7.99
CA GLU A 150 0.58 7.18 8.12
C GLU A 150 1.94 7.03 7.44
N PRO A 151 2.49 8.09 6.81
CA PRO A 151 3.82 8.02 6.22
C PRO A 151 4.88 7.77 7.30
N LEU A 152 5.80 6.84 7.06
CA LEU A 152 7.03 6.78 7.85
C LEU A 152 7.87 8.00 7.50
N ARG A 153 8.03 8.90 8.46
CA ARG A 153 9.02 9.97 8.36
C ARG A 153 10.34 9.38 8.81
N ASN A 154 11.34 9.40 7.94
CA ASN A 154 12.71 9.11 8.35
C ASN A 154 13.18 10.26 9.26
N GLU A 155 13.56 9.94 10.49
CA GLU A 155 14.43 10.82 11.30
C GLU A 155 15.88 10.71 10.81
#